data_AF-A0A2V6VF31-F1
#
_entry.id   AF-A0A2V6VF31-F1
#
_cell.length_a   1.000
_cell.length_b   1.000
_cell.length_c   1.000
_cell.angle_alpha   90.00
_cell.angle_beta   90.00
_cell.angle_gamma   90.00
#
_symmetry.space_group_name_H-M   'P 1'
#
loop_
_entity.id
_entity.type
_entity.pdbx_description
1 polymer ?
#
loop_
_entity_poly.entity_id
_entity_poly.type
_entity_poly.pdbx_seq_one_letter_code
_entity_poly.pdbx_strand_id
1 'polypeptide(L)'
;MNLVRPHLLEWQWSDYALKHRNRTNLLLHIVAVPLFDVATIVLVAAAMSRWVGVAALAVAAMVAAVVMEGGGHRKEGAAPEPFTGPIDFVSRFVVEQWVTFPRFVLSGGWFRHISHAR
;
A
#
# COMPACT_ATOMS: atom_id res chain seq x y z
N MET A 1 -0.33 -19.54 -15.92
CA MET A 1 0.14 -18.28 -15.29
C MET A 1 -0.33 -18.29 -13.85
N ASN A 2 0.56 -18.14 -12.87
CA ASN A 2 0.14 -17.99 -11.48
C ASN A 2 -0.49 -16.61 -11.32
N LEU A 3 -1.77 -16.56 -10.96
CA LEU A 3 -2.54 -15.33 -10.76
C LEU A 3 -2.03 -14.52 -9.55
N VAL A 4 -1.44 -15.21 -8.58
CA VAL A 4 -0.83 -14.66 -7.37
C VAL A 4 0.60 -15.21 -7.27
N ARG A 5 1.55 -14.39 -6.82
CA ARG A 5 2.94 -14.84 -6.63
C ARG A 5 3.04 -15.92 -5.56
N PRO A 6 3.82 -17.00 -5.78
CA PRO A 6 4.18 -17.93 -4.71
C PRO A 6 4.89 -17.18 -3.58
N HIS A 7 4.59 -17.54 -2.33
CA HIS A 7 5.21 -16.94 -1.14
C HIS A 7 5.12 -15.40 -1.14
N LEU A 8 3.96 -14.86 -1.50
CA LEU A 8 3.75 -13.41 -1.71
C LEU A 8 4.23 -12.56 -0.52
N LEU A 9 3.92 -12.99 0.71
CA LEU A 9 4.33 -12.28 1.93
C LEU A 9 5.84 -12.28 2.10
N GLU A 10 6.49 -13.45 1.99
CA GLU A 10 7.94 -13.56 2.11
C GLU A 10 8.65 -12.78 1.00
N TRP A 11 8.15 -12.89 -0.23
CA TRP A 11 8.67 -12.17 -1.40
C TRP A 11 8.56 -10.66 -1.21
N GLN A 12 7.37 -10.14 -0.88
CA GLN A 12 7.13 -8.70 -0.73
C GLN A 12 7.92 -8.13 0.45
N TRP A 13 8.11 -8.91 1.52
CA TRP A 13 8.90 -8.51 2.68
C TRP A 13 10.42 -8.49 2.38
N SER A 14 10.93 -9.43 1.58
CA SER A 14 12.37 -9.68 1.39
C SER A 14 13.17 -8.46 0.91
N ASP A 15 12.55 -7.57 0.14
CA ASP A 15 13.16 -6.36 -0.40
C ASP A 15 12.35 -5.09 -0.15
N TYR A 16 11.32 -5.15 0.72
CA TYR A 16 10.40 -4.04 1.00
C TYR A 16 11.14 -2.74 1.31
N ALA A 17 12.12 -2.83 2.21
CA ALA A 17 12.95 -1.74 2.67
C ALA A 17 13.80 -1.10 1.55
N LEU A 18 14.25 -1.88 0.57
CA LEU A 18 15.03 -1.38 -0.56
C LEU A 18 14.15 -0.62 -1.56
N LYS A 19 12.87 -0.98 -1.66
CA LYS A 19 11.87 -0.34 -2.52
C LYS A 19 11.12 0.82 -1.85
N HIS A 20 11.40 1.10 -0.59
CA HIS A 20 10.79 2.16 0.23
C HIS A 20 11.85 3.04 0.90
N ARG A 21 12.83 3.51 0.12
CA ARG A 21 13.94 4.32 0.62
C ARG A 21 13.67 5.82 0.54
N ASN A 22 12.83 6.24 -0.40
CA ASN A 22 12.53 7.65 -0.58
C ASN A 22 11.69 8.18 0.60
N ARG A 23 12.19 9.19 1.31
CA ARG A 23 11.49 9.81 2.45
C ARG A 23 10.09 10.28 2.09
N THR A 24 9.92 10.86 0.90
CA THR A 24 8.60 11.34 0.45
C THR A 24 7.65 10.17 0.18
N ASN A 25 8.15 9.09 -0.44
CA ASN A 25 7.35 7.89 -0.65
C ASN A 25 6.86 7.31 0.69
N LEU A 26 7.76 7.21 1.67
CA LEU A 26 7.46 6.70 2.99
C LEU A 26 6.44 7.56 3.73
N LEU A 27 6.57 8.90 3.70
CA LEU A 27 5.59 9.80 4.29
C LEU A 27 4.22 9.71 3.61
N LEU A 28 4.19 9.53 2.29
CA LEU A 28 2.95 9.31 1.55
C LEU A 28 2.28 8.00 2.00
N HIS A 29 3.03 6.91 2.14
CA HIS A 29 2.49 5.64 2.64
C HIS A 29 1.96 5.72 4.07
N ILE A 30 2.65 6.44 4.98
CA ILE A 30 2.20 6.65 6.37
C ILE A 30 0.80 7.24 6.43
N VAL A 31 0.41 8.06 5.44
CA VAL A 31 -0.92 8.67 5.37
C VAL A 31 -1.88 7.86 4.49
N ALA A 32 -1.42 7.40 3.33
CA ALA A 32 -2.25 6.73 2.34
C ALA A 32 -2.74 5.37 2.82
N VAL A 33 -1.89 4.57 3.46
CA VAL A 33 -2.25 3.22 3.90
C VAL A 33 -3.38 3.24 4.94
N PRO A 34 -3.30 4.02 6.04
CA PRO A 34 -4.42 4.13 6.97
C PRO A 34 -5.69 4.72 6.32
N LEU A 35 -5.54 5.66 5.38
CA LEU A 35 -6.69 6.20 4.64
C LEU A 35 -7.38 5.10 3.83
N PHE A 36 -6.62 4.25 3.14
CA PHE A 36 -7.14 3.13 2.38
C PHE A 36 -7.85 2.11 3.29
N ASP A 37 -7.24 1.76 4.43
CA ASP A 37 -7.79 0.79 5.37
C ASP A 37 -9.12 1.28 5.97
N VAL A 38 -9.15 2.53 6.45
CA VAL A 38 -10.37 3.16 6.97
C VAL A 38 -11.44 3.24 5.88
N ALA A 39 -11.08 3.70 4.69
CA ALA A 39 -12.03 3.78 3.58
C ALA A 39 -12.57 2.40 3.18
N THR A 40 -11.75 1.34 3.22
CA THR A 40 -12.16 -0.04 2.99
C THR A 40 -13.20 -0.49 4.03
N ILE A 41 -12.93 -0.25 5.32
CA ILE A 41 -13.88 -0.59 6.40
C ILE A 41 -15.18 0.19 6.25
N VAL A 42 -15.11 1.50 5.97
CA VAL A 42 -16.27 2.36 5.75
C VAL A 42 -17.08 1.89 4.55
N LEU A 43 -16.43 1.50 3.45
CA LEU A 43 -17.10 0.98 2.26
C LEU A 43 -17.91 -0.28 2.59
N VAL A 44 -17.33 -1.23 3.33
CA VAL A 44 -18.03 -2.45 3.75
C VAL A 44 -19.23 -2.11 4.64
N ALA A 45 -19.04 -1.25 5.65
CA ALA A 45 -20.12 -0.84 6.56
C ALA A 45 -21.25 -0.08 5.82
N ALA A 46 -20.89 0.83 4.91
CA ALA A 46 -21.83 1.59 4.10
C ALA A 46 -22.60 0.69 3.13
N ALA A 47 -21.95 -0.30 2.51
CA ALA A 47 -22.60 -1.27 1.65
C ALA A 47 -23.64 -2.11 2.42
N MET A 48 -23.27 -2.61 3.60
CA MET A 48 -24.20 -3.34 4.48
C MET A 48 -25.38 -2.48 4.93
N SER A 49 -25.14 -1.18 5.14
CA SER A 49 -26.16 -0.21 5.56
C SER A 49 -26.93 0.43 4.39
N ARG A 50 -26.57 0.09 3.14
CA ARG A 50 -27.09 0.69 1.89
C ARG A 50 -26.92 2.21 1.81
N TRP A 51 -25.87 2.75 2.41
CA TRP A 51 -25.55 4.18 2.38
C TRP A 51 -24.71 4.54 1.15
N VAL A 52 -25.37 4.70 0.01
CA VAL A 52 -24.72 4.88 -1.29
C VAL A 52 -23.77 6.10 -1.32
N GLY A 53 -24.16 7.23 -0.72
CA GLY A 53 -23.30 8.42 -0.68
C GLY A 53 -22.01 8.20 0.11
N VAL A 54 -22.09 7.48 1.24
CA VAL A 54 -20.91 7.14 2.06
C VAL A 54 -20.03 6.12 1.34
N ALA A 55 -20.65 5.13 0.67
CA ALA A 55 -19.91 4.17 -0.15
C ALA A 55 -19.15 4.86 -1.29
N ALA A 56 -19.77 5.83 -1.97
CA ALA A 56 -19.11 6.59 -3.03
C ALA A 56 -17.93 7.42 -2.51
N LEU A 57 -18.08 8.07 -1.34
CA LEU A 57 -16.99 8.81 -0.71
C LEU A 57 -15.84 7.88 -0.29
N ALA A 58 -16.15 6.69 0.24
CA ALA A 58 -15.16 5.69 0.60
C ALA A 58 -14.38 5.22 -0.64
N VAL A 59 -15.05 4.93 -1.76
CA VAL A 59 -14.37 4.60 -3.03
C VAL A 59 -13.47 5.74 -3.48
N ALA A 60 -13.92 6.99 -3.41
CA ALA A 60 -13.10 8.15 -3.78
C ALA A 60 -11.85 8.27 -2.89
N ALA A 61 -11.98 8.03 -1.59
CA ALA A 61 -10.85 8.02 -0.65
C ALA A 61 -9.86 6.88 -0.94
N MET A 62 -10.35 5.68 -1.26
CA MET A 62 -9.50 4.56 -1.69
C MET A 62 -8.72 4.90 -2.95
N VAL A 63 -9.38 5.49 -3.96
CA VAL A 63 -8.70 5.93 -5.21
C VAL A 63 -7.65 6.98 -4.92
N ALA A 64 -7.93 7.96 -4.05
CA ALA A 64 -6.95 8.96 -3.65
C ALA A 64 -5.71 8.33 -2.99
N ALA A 65 -5.89 7.37 -2.08
CA ALA A 65 -4.79 6.63 -1.46
C ALA A 65 -3.93 5.90 -2.51
N VAL A 66 -4.55 5.16 -3.42
CA VAL A 66 -3.83 4.46 -4.52
C VAL A 66 -3.02 5.44 -5.39
N VAL A 67 -3.58 6.60 -5.71
CA VAL A 67 -2.88 7.64 -6.50
C VAL A 67 -1.70 8.23 -5.73
N MET A 68 -1.85 8.46 -4.43
CA MET A 68 -0.78 8.94 -3.55
C MET A 68 0.38 7.95 -3.48
N GLU A 69 0.09 6.67 -3.23
CA GLU A 69 1.10 5.60 -3.16
C GLU A 69 1.81 5.42 -4.50
N GLY A 70 1.05 5.36 -5.60
CA GLY A 70 1.63 5.32 -6.94
C GLY A 70 2.52 6.53 -7.23
N GLY A 71 2.15 7.72 -6.75
CA GLY A 71 2.97 8.94 -6.82
C GLY A 71 4.22 8.89 -5.94
N GLY A 72 4.16 8.22 -4.80
CA GLY A 72 5.30 7.94 -3.93
C GLY A 72 6.29 6.99 -4.60
N HIS A 73 5.82 5.84 -5.10
CA HIS A 73 6.67 4.84 -5.75
C HIS A 73 7.39 5.36 -6.99
N ARG A 74 6.79 6.30 -7.74
CA ARG A 74 7.45 6.97 -8.87
C ARG A 74 8.73 7.74 -8.47
N LYS A 75 8.93 8.02 -7.18
CA LYS A 75 10.10 8.72 -6.64
C LYS A 75 11.19 7.78 -6.13
N GLU A 76 10.95 6.47 -6.15
CA GLU A 76 11.94 5.47 -5.76
C GLU A 76 12.98 5.28 -6.87
N GLY A 77 14.24 5.05 -6.48
CA GLY A 77 15.32 4.83 -7.43
C GLY A 77 15.29 3.44 -8.08
N ALA A 78 14.65 2.48 -7.42
CA ALA A 78 14.41 1.14 -7.95
C ALA A 78 12.94 1.03 -8.39
N ALA A 79 12.72 0.67 -9.65
CA ALA A 79 11.38 0.42 -10.15
C ALA A 79 10.78 -0.83 -9.50
N PRO A 80 9.49 -0.83 -9.11
CA PRO A 80 8.81 -2.05 -8.71
C PRO A 80 8.80 -3.08 -9.84
N GLU A 81 8.82 -4.37 -9.49
CA GLU A 81 8.68 -5.44 -10.47
C GLU A 81 7.35 -5.28 -11.20
N PRO A 82 7.35 -5.43 -12.55
CA PRO A 82 6.13 -5.37 -13.33
C PRO A 82 5.07 -6.32 -12.81
N PHE A 83 3.82 -5.86 -12.84
CA PHE A 83 2.68 -6.70 -12.52
C PHE A 83 2.48 -7.74 -13.63
N THR A 84 2.26 -8.99 -13.25
CA THR A 84 1.95 -10.05 -14.23
C THR A 84 0.48 -10.02 -14.68
N GLY A 85 -0.35 -9.21 -14.02
CA GLY A 85 -1.75 -8.96 -14.35
C GLY A 85 -2.49 -8.23 -13.22
N PRO A 86 -3.81 -7.98 -13.38
CA PRO A 86 -4.61 -7.28 -12.39
C PRO A 86 -4.66 -7.97 -11.02
N ILE A 87 -4.69 -9.30 -10.98
CA ILE A 87 -4.73 -10.07 -9.73
C ILE A 87 -3.39 -9.98 -8.97
N ASP A 88 -2.27 -9.95 -9.69
CA ASP A 88 -0.95 -9.73 -9.08
C ASP A 88 -0.86 -8.33 -8.48
N PHE A 89 -1.38 -7.31 -9.17
CA PHE A 89 -1.49 -5.96 -8.62
C PHE A 89 -2.34 -5.93 -7.35
N VAL A 90 -3.59 -6.43 -7.41
CA VAL A 90 -4.51 -6.39 -6.27
C VAL A 90 -3.96 -7.17 -5.07
N SER A 91 -3.40 -8.36 -5.30
CA SER A 91 -2.84 -9.17 -4.20
C SER A 91 -1.65 -8.50 -3.53
N ARG A 92 -0.69 -7.97 -4.29
CA ARG A 92 0.44 -7.20 -3.74
C ARG A 92 -0.05 -5.98 -2.98
N PHE A 93 -0.97 -5.22 -3.57
CA PHE A 93 -1.49 -3.99 -2.98
C PHE A 93 -2.20 -4.28 -1.65
N VAL A 94 -3.13 -5.23 -1.61
CA VAL A 94 -3.86 -5.58 -0.38
C VAL A 94 -2.91 -6.06 0.72
N VAL A 95 -1.95 -6.93 0.38
CA VAL A 95 -0.99 -7.42 1.37
C VAL A 95 -0.07 -6.30 1.87
N GLU A 96 0.25 -5.34 1.00
CA GLU A 96 0.99 -4.13 1.39
C GLU A 96 0.25 -3.33 2.45
N GLN A 97 -1.03 -3.00 2.18
CA GLN A 97 -1.83 -2.16 3.07
C GLN A 97 -2.01 -2.80 4.45
N TRP A 98 -2.40 -4.08 4.48
CA TRP A 98 -2.86 -4.72 5.71
C TRP A 98 -1.77 -5.45 6.50
N VAL A 99 -0.66 -5.81 5.86
CA VAL A 99 0.37 -6.67 6.48
C VAL A 99 1.76 -6.06 6.36
N THR A 100 2.26 -5.87 5.15
CA THR A 100 3.68 -5.57 4.93
C THR A 100 4.04 -4.17 5.40
N PHE A 101 3.25 -3.16 5.05
CA PHE A 101 3.52 -1.78 5.48
C PHE A 101 3.33 -1.59 7.01
N PRO A 102 2.22 -2.04 7.63
CA PRO A 102 2.08 -1.98 9.08
C PRO A 102 3.24 -2.68 9.81
N ARG A 103 3.65 -3.88 9.35
CA ARG A 103 4.81 -4.59 9.89
C ARG A 103 6.10 -3.79 9.72
N PHE A 104 6.30 -3.12 8.60
CA PHE A 104 7.47 -2.28 8.34
C PHE A 104 7.54 -1.08 9.29
N VAL A 105 6.40 -0.41 9.53
CA VAL A 105 6.30 0.70 10.48
C VAL A 105 6.57 0.22 11.91
N LEU A 106 5.88 -0.85 12.34
CA LEU A 106 5.98 -1.38 13.71
C LEU A 106 7.35 -1.97 14.04
N SER A 107 8.08 -2.52 13.04
CA SER A 107 9.45 -3.02 13.22
C SER A 107 10.52 -1.92 13.24
N GLY A 108 10.12 -0.65 13.13
CA GLY A 108 11.03 0.50 13.08
C GLY A 108 11.84 0.60 11.79
N GLY A 109 11.47 -0.13 10.73
CA GLY A 109 12.15 -0.07 9.43
C GLY A 109 12.16 1.35 8.85
N TRP A 110 11.04 2.05 8.98
CA TRP A 110 10.86 3.43 8.53
C TRP A 110 11.86 4.41 9.16
N PHE A 111 12.10 4.32 10.47
CA PHE A 111 13.00 5.23 11.19
C PHE A 111 14.46 5.03 10.79
N ARG A 112 14.91 3.76 10.70
CA ARG A 112 16.27 3.41 10.26
C ARG A 112 16.58 3.93 8.86
N HIS A 113 15.62 3.91 7.95
CA HIS A 113 15.82 4.41 6.59
C HIS A 113 15.84 5.94 6.49
N ILE A 114 15.01 6.64 7.28
CA ILE A 114 15.03 8.11 7.30
C ILE A 114 16.32 8.63 7.97
N SER A 115 16.85 7.95 8.99
CA SER A 115 18.07 8.36 9.69
C SER A 115 19.35 8.19 8.88
N HIS A 116 19.37 7.25 7.92
CA HIS A 116 20.53 6.96 7.07
C HIS A 116 20.47 7.62 5.68
N ALA A 117 19.39 8.31 5.32
CA ALA A 117 19.24 9.02 4.05
C ALA A 117 19.88 10.43 4.06
N ARG A 118 21.06 10.58 4.68
CA ARG A 118 21.87 11.80 4.60
C ARG A 118 22.74 11.79 3.36
#